data_AF-A0A8S1HSX4-F1
#
_entry.id   AF-A0A8S1HSX4-F1
#
_cell.length_a   1.000
_cell.length_b   1.000
_cell.length_c   1.000
_cell.angle_alpha   90.00
_cell.angle_beta   90.00
_cell.angle_gamma   90.00
#
_symmetry.space_group_name_H-M   'P 1'
#
loop_
_entity.id
_entity.type
_entity.pdbx_description
1 polymer ?
#
loop_
_entity_poly.entity_id
_entity_poly.type
_entity_poly.pdbx_seq_one_letter_code
_entity_poly.pdbx_strand_id
1 'polypeptide(L)'
;MSLQTYRLFQRSRSQIWVRFNSSGSFKSILGAPKVSSPFEDPTRTRTPSIIAVNHGVFVQPRSFTAESPKTKGETLSDVVEQFKESKKAKQEVVVEAKKSEPEPEPRMSAIEELTSLKESLGKLEKATIGRPASGSGSGSGGGSGSTGGDDHGTNAEAEKRRLRMERNTRIGGMVLTAGSVIGLISFCVYYGRAKRDEHGNVITDEFEGSLLAPFYRIAKNFKLWRDYVVEPAREQLLPDPLPAPYLQPKYTIVIEMKNVLVSPDWTYKTGYRFAKRPALDYFLDVVGYPNFEVVIYTSESMMTAAPVVDSFDPKQRIMYKLFRDCTKYTNGHHVKDLGKLNRDLSKVIFIDFDAKSAQLHPQNMLRIPEWRGNMDDTSLVDLAELLKTIHIMDPDDVRPILEYYNQYDDPAKEFRRRAIYLAEQEELKKKEVSQQDNSLMSRYTGRLFGFRRHASA
;
A
#
# COMPACT_ATOMS: atom_id res chain seq x y z
N MET A 1 -8.52 10.45 -37.68
CA MET A 1 -7.54 11.47 -38.09
C MET A 1 -6.16 10.83 -38.06
N SER A 2 -5.48 10.91 -39.20
CA SER A 2 -4.20 10.34 -39.66
C SER A 2 -3.13 9.90 -38.63
N LEU A 3 -2.61 8.69 -38.85
CA LEU A 3 -1.41 8.01 -38.34
C LEU A 3 -0.06 8.71 -38.66
N GLN A 4 -0.04 10.03 -38.83
CA GLN A 4 1.15 10.77 -39.29
C GLN A 4 2.00 11.45 -38.22
N THR A 5 1.69 11.31 -36.92
CA THR A 5 2.47 11.96 -35.85
C THR A 5 3.60 11.10 -35.26
N TYR A 6 3.74 9.82 -35.64
CA TYR A 6 4.68 8.90 -34.99
C TYR A 6 6.09 8.81 -35.60
N ARG A 7 6.45 9.66 -36.57
CA ARG A 7 7.76 9.63 -37.27
C ARG A 7 8.68 10.84 -36.99
N LEU A 8 8.63 11.41 -35.79
CA LEU A 8 9.52 12.52 -35.40
C LEU A 8 10.11 12.40 -33.99
N PHE A 9 10.37 11.18 -33.51
CA PHE A 9 11.09 10.99 -32.24
C PHE A 9 12.30 10.06 -32.41
N GLN A 10 13.30 10.55 -33.15
CA GLN A 10 14.62 9.93 -33.18
C GLN A 10 15.70 11.00 -33.29
N ARG A 11 16.05 11.62 -32.15
CA ARG A 11 17.40 12.11 -31.78
C ARG A 11 17.32 13.13 -30.64
N SER A 12 17.69 12.69 -29.45
CA SER A 12 18.69 13.31 -28.57
C SER A 12 18.68 12.54 -27.25
N ARG A 13 19.61 11.58 -27.11
CA ARG A 13 19.82 10.87 -25.85
C ARG A 13 20.72 11.74 -24.98
N SER A 14 20.14 12.42 -24.01
CA SER A 14 20.85 12.95 -22.86
C SER A 14 20.18 12.43 -21.59
N GLN A 15 20.93 11.67 -20.79
CA GLN A 15 20.52 11.33 -19.44
C GLN A 15 20.55 12.63 -18.62
N ILE A 16 19.38 13.12 -18.21
CA ILE A 16 19.31 14.23 -17.27
C ILE A 16 19.44 13.63 -15.87
N TRP A 17 20.68 13.62 -15.39
CA TRP A 17 21.01 13.29 -14.00
C TRP A 17 20.88 14.56 -13.16
N VAL A 18 20.05 14.54 -12.12
CA VAL A 18 20.12 15.56 -11.07
C VAL A 18 21.38 15.30 -10.25
N ARG A 19 22.39 16.14 -10.44
CA ARG A 19 23.70 16.07 -9.77
C ARG A 19 23.71 17.04 -8.59
N PHE A 20 23.90 16.53 -7.38
CA PHE A 20 24.45 17.33 -6.29
C PHE A 20 25.95 17.48 -6.53
N ASN A 21 26.38 18.70 -6.85
CA ASN A 21 27.80 19.01 -7.01
C ASN A 21 28.38 19.33 -5.62
N SER A 22 29.01 18.34 -4.98
CA SER A 22 29.95 18.56 -3.89
C SER A 22 31.35 18.31 -4.43
N SER A 23 32.00 19.36 -4.89
CA SER A 23 33.43 19.37 -5.16
C SER A 23 34.02 20.68 -4.65
N GLY A 24 34.18 20.75 -3.34
CA GLY A 24 34.93 21.79 -2.63
C GLY A 24 35.46 21.17 -1.34
N SER A 25 36.78 21.11 -1.22
CA SER A 25 37.52 20.58 -0.07
C SER A 25 36.95 21.05 1.28
N PHE A 26 36.68 20.11 2.19
CA PHE A 26 36.23 20.36 3.55
C PHE A 26 37.37 20.94 4.39
N LYS A 27 37.28 22.23 4.76
CA LYS A 27 38.07 22.86 5.82
C LYS A 27 37.13 23.16 6.98
N SER A 28 37.54 22.84 8.21
CA SER A 28 36.76 23.06 9.44
C SER A 28 36.42 24.54 9.63
N ILE A 29 35.13 24.86 9.83
CA ILE A 29 34.60 26.24 9.97
C ILE A 29 34.41 26.66 11.45
N LEU A 30 34.90 25.89 12.43
CA LEU A 30 35.01 26.38 13.81
C LEU A 30 36.32 27.15 14.00
N GLY A 31 36.37 28.34 13.40
CA GLY A 31 37.18 29.47 13.82
C GLY A 31 36.29 30.52 14.49
N ALA A 32 36.83 31.24 15.48
CA ALA A 32 36.06 32.05 16.44
C ALA A 32 35.03 33.00 15.79
N PRO A 33 33.80 33.10 16.35
CA PRO A 33 32.72 33.87 15.76
C PRO A 33 33.04 35.36 15.73
N LYS A 34 32.99 35.94 14.53
CA LYS A 34 33.29 37.35 14.22
C LYS A 34 32.00 38.19 14.07
N VAL A 35 30.97 37.89 14.85
CA VAL A 35 29.69 38.61 14.84
C VAL A 35 29.40 39.07 16.26
N SER A 36 29.46 40.39 16.49
CA SER A 36 29.04 41.03 17.74
C SER A 36 27.53 40.92 17.92
N SER A 37 27.06 40.93 19.16
CA SER A 37 25.66 40.68 19.49
C SER A 37 24.74 41.79 18.94
N PRO A 38 23.47 41.48 18.58
CA PRO A 38 22.54 42.50 18.07
C PRO A 38 22.01 43.48 19.14
N PHE A 39 22.52 43.41 20.36
CA PHE A 39 22.11 44.22 21.51
C PHE A 39 23.18 45.24 21.94
N GLU A 40 24.27 45.40 21.18
CA GLU A 40 25.44 46.20 21.59
C GLU A 40 25.46 47.65 21.07
N ASP A 41 24.44 48.13 20.37
CA ASP A 41 24.42 49.53 19.89
C ASP A 41 23.13 50.29 20.27
N PRO A 42 23.19 51.20 21.25
CA PRO A 42 22.03 51.93 21.76
C PRO A 42 21.61 53.14 20.88
N THR A 43 22.15 53.31 19.66
CA THR A 43 22.02 54.58 18.93
C THR A 43 21.28 54.55 17.58
N ARG A 44 20.72 53.42 17.13
CA ARG A 44 20.10 53.37 15.79
C ARG A 44 18.57 53.32 15.79
N THR A 45 17.95 54.49 15.66
CA THR A 45 16.53 54.71 15.36
C THR A 45 16.16 54.50 13.89
N ARG A 46 14.90 54.07 13.67
CA ARG A 46 14.20 53.64 12.43
C ARG A 46 14.25 54.59 11.22
N THR A 47 14.16 54.01 10.02
CA THR A 47 13.08 54.25 9.01
C THR A 47 12.94 53.05 8.04
N PRO A 48 11.72 52.70 7.57
CA PRO A 48 11.51 51.64 6.59
C PRO A 48 11.53 52.17 5.14
N SER A 49 12.15 51.45 4.22
CA SER A 49 12.00 51.69 2.78
C SER A 49 10.95 50.77 2.15
N ILE A 50 10.05 51.44 1.44
CA ILE A 50 8.90 50.95 0.69
C ILE A 50 9.37 50.28 -0.60
N ILE A 51 8.81 49.12 -0.96
CA ILE A 51 8.82 48.61 -2.34
C ILE A 51 7.39 48.22 -2.71
N ALA A 52 6.93 48.81 -3.82
CA ALA A 52 5.57 48.81 -4.31
C ALA A 52 5.14 47.45 -4.89
N VAL A 53 3.92 47.05 -4.56
CA VAL A 53 3.16 45.98 -5.20
C VAL A 53 2.34 46.61 -6.33
N ASN A 54 2.57 46.18 -7.57
CA ASN A 54 1.73 46.60 -8.69
C ASN A 54 0.55 45.63 -8.80
N HIS A 55 -0.66 46.13 -8.55
CA HIS A 55 -1.92 45.43 -8.73
C HIS A 55 -2.56 45.77 -10.08
N GLY A 56 -3.02 44.73 -10.78
CA GLY A 56 -4.17 44.77 -11.68
C GLY A 56 -3.85 44.88 -13.17
N VAL A 57 -4.32 43.90 -13.96
CA VAL A 57 -5.41 44.11 -14.91
C VAL A 57 -6.23 42.80 -15.04
N PHE A 58 -7.53 42.98 -14.86
CA PHE A 58 -8.63 42.03 -14.97
C PHE A 58 -8.97 41.82 -16.46
N VAL A 59 -9.04 40.57 -16.93
CA VAL A 59 -9.54 40.25 -18.27
C VAL A 59 -10.74 39.31 -18.12
N GLN A 60 -11.90 39.77 -18.55
CA GLN A 60 -13.14 38.98 -18.60
C GLN A 60 -13.07 37.87 -19.66
N PRO A 61 -13.69 36.69 -19.43
CA PRO A 61 -13.82 35.68 -20.47
C PRO A 61 -14.95 36.03 -21.45
N ARG A 62 -14.63 36.02 -22.75
CA ARG A 62 -15.62 36.04 -23.84
C ARG A 62 -16.34 34.70 -23.91
N SER A 63 -17.66 34.76 -24.00
CA SER A 63 -18.56 33.66 -24.36
C SER A 63 -18.26 33.14 -25.77
N PHE A 64 -18.06 31.83 -25.90
CA PHE A 64 -18.14 31.14 -27.19
C PHE A 64 -19.23 30.09 -27.12
N THR A 65 -20.32 30.33 -27.84
CA THR A 65 -21.33 29.36 -28.21
C THR A 65 -20.81 28.53 -29.38
N ALA A 66 -20.83 27.20 -29.28
CA ALA A 66 -20.74 26.33 -30.45
C ALA A 66 -21.49 25.02 -30.20
N GLU A 67 -22.42 24.76 -31.11
CA GLU A 67 -23.36 23.65 -31.17
C GLU A 67 -22.69 22.29 -31.39
N SER A 68 -23.34 21.23 -30.90
CA SER A 68 -23.03 19.83 -31.24
C SER A 68 -23.52 19.46 -32.64
N PRO A 69 -22.82 18.56 -33.36
CA PRO A 69 -23.46 17.69 -34.32
C PRO A 69 -23.67 16.28 -33.74
N LYS A 70 -24.91 15.81 -33.85
CA LYS A 70 -25.30 14.41 -33.65
C LYS A 70 -24.81 13.56 -34.83
N THR A 71 -24.15 12.43 -34.57
CA THR A 71 -24.10 11.31 -35.52
C THR A 71 -24.44 10.00 -34.81
N LYS A 72 -25.34 9.26 -35.46
CA LYS A 72 -25.95 7.99 -35.04
C LYS A 72 -24.93 6.85 -35.06
N GLY A 73 -25.00 5.96 -34.08
CA GLY A 73 -24.30 4.66 -34.12
C GLY A 73 -24.38 3.91 -32.79
N GLU A 74 -25.30 2.94 -32.75
CA GLU A 74 -25.43 1.81 -31.79
C GLU A 74 -25.71 2.15 -30.31
N THR A 75 -26.84 1.62 -29.81
CA THR A 75 -27.43 1.93 -28.51
C THR A 75 -26.81 1.11 -27.37
N LEU A 76 -26.60 1.79 -26.24
CA LEU A 76 -26.18 1.29 -24.92
C LEU A 76 -26.96 0.08 -24.36
N SER A 77 -28.07 -0.32 -24.98
CA SER A 77 -28.83 -1.54 -24.66
C SER A 77 -28.09 -2.82 -25.03
N ASP A 78 -27.32 -2.79 -26.11
CA ASP A 78 -26.84 -4.01 -26.77
C ASP A 78 -25.60 -4.57 -26.04
N VAL A 79 -24.84 -3.69 -25.41
CA VAL A 79 -23.73 -4.05 -24.50
C VAL A 79 -24.27 -4.64 -23.20
N VAL A 80 -25.37 -4.12 -22.67
CA VAL A 80 -25.98 -4.62 -21.41
C VAL A 80 -26.64 -5.98 -21.61
N GLU A 81 -27.22 -6.24 -22.78
CA GLU A 81 -27.75 -7.55 -23.18
C GLU A 81 -26.63 -8.61 -23.32
N GLN A 82 -25.50 -8.25 -23.95
CA GLN A 82 -24.33 -9.16 -24.04
C GLN A 82 -23.74 -9.53 -22.66
N PHE A 83 -23.81 -8.63 -21.68
CA PHE A 83 -23.40 -8.92 -20.30
C PHE A 83 -24.38 -9.86 -19.56
N LYS A 84 -25.66 -9.87 -19.92
CA LYS A 84 -26.66 -10.79 -19.34
C LYS A 84 -26.56 -12.19 -19.91
N GLU A 85 -26.31 -12.33 -21.22
CA GLU A 85 -26.14 -13.64 -21.86
C GLU A 85 -24.84 -14.34 -21.40
N SER A 86 -23.75 -13.58 -21.19
CA SER A 86 -22.49 -14.09 -20.65
C SER A 86 -22.62 -14.64 -19.21
N LYS A 87 -23.49 -14.05 -18.39
CA LYS A 87 -23.80 -14.57 -17.04
C LYS A 87 -24.61 -15.87 -17.07
N LYS A 88 -25.52 -16.03 -18.04
CA LYS A 88 -26.35 -17.24 -18.18
C LYS A 88 -25.52 -18.42 -18.69
N ALA A 89 -24.61 -18.18 -19.64
CA ALA A 89 -23.70 -19.20 -20.15
C ALA A 89 -22.66 -19.67 -19.11
N LYS A 90 -22.21 -18.81 -18.19
CA LYS A 90 -21.31 -19.21 -17.09
C LYS A 90 -22.02 -19.94 -15.95
N GLN A 91 -23.34 -19.80 -15.82
CA GLN A 91 -24.09 -20.47 -14.75
C GLN A 91 -24.43 -21.93 -15.11
N GLU A 92 -24.54 -22.27 -16.39
CA GLU A 92 -24.69 -23.67 -16.86
C GLU A 92 -23.38 -24.46 -16.81
N VAL A 93 -22.23 -23.84 -17.13
CA VAL A 93 -20.92 -24.53 -17.11
C VAL A 93 -20.43 -24.87 -15.70
N VAL A 94 -20.88 -24.15 -14.67
CA VAL A 94 -20.52 -24.42 -13.26
C VAL A 94 -21.32 -25.59 -12.65
N VAL A 95 -22.46 -25.96 -13.24
CA VAL A 95 -23.29 -27.08 -12.74
C VAL A 95 -22.76 -28.44 -13.22
N GLU A 96 -22.12 -28.49 -14.40
CA GLU A 96 -21.59 -29.74 -14.98
C GLU A 96 -20.21 -30.16 -14.40
N ALA A 97 -19.42 -29.21 -13.89
CA ALA A 97 -18.04 -29.47 -13.44
C ALA A 97 -17.92 -30.00 -11.98
N LYS A 98 -19.02 -30.39 -11.34
CA LYS A 98 -19.04 -30.80 -9.92
C LYS A 98 -19.02 -32.32 -9.68
N LYS A 99 -18.42 -33.09 -10.59
CA LYS A 99 -18.30 -34.55 -10.44
C LYS A 99 -16.97 -35.10 -10.91
N SER A 100 -15.89 -34.84 -10.16
CA SER A 100 -14.82 -35.79 -9.85
C SER A 100 -13.54 -35.08 -9.37
N GLU A 101 -13.29 -35.08 -8.07
CA GLU A 101 -11.94 -35.04 -7.48
C GLU A 101 -11.97 -35.74 -6.10
N PRO A 102 -10.88 -36.38 -5.65
CA PRO A 102 -10.90 -37.41 -4.61
C PRO A 102 -10.94 -36.85 -3.19
N GLU A 103 -11.51 -37.62 -2.27
CA GLU A 103 -11.60 -37.32 -0.83
C GLU A 103 -10.24 -37.07 -0.16
N PRO A 104 -10.15 -36.14 0.81
CA PRO A 104 -8.98 -36.00 1.66
C PRO A 104 -8.99 -37.07 2.77
N GLU A 105 -7.87 -37.77 2.94
CA GLU A 105 -7.69 -38.72 4.05
C GLU A 105 -7.85 -38.05 5.43
N PRO A 106 -8.37 -38.77 6.43
CA PRO A 106 -8.66 -38.22 7.75
C PRO A 106 -7.35 -37.95 8.50
N ARG A 107 -7.08 -36.67 8.76
CA ARG A 107 -5.99 -36.25 9.65
C ARG A 107 -6.40 -36.58 11.09
N MET A 108 -5.59 -37.39 11.79
CA MET A 108 -5.84 -37.71 13.19
C MET A 108 -5.95 -36.44 14.04
N SER A 109 -6.83 -36.49 15.03
CA SER A 109 -7.03 -35.34 15.91
C SER A 109 -5.76 -35.08 16.74
N ALA A 110 -5.43 -33.81 17.00
CA ALA A 110 -4.28 -33.43 17.82
C ALA A 110 -4.28 -34.09 19.22
N ILE A 111 -5.45 -34.55 19.68
CA ILE A 111 -5.62 -35.27 20.93
C ILE A 111 -5.08 -36.72 20.81
N GLU A 112 -5.31 -37.40 19.68
CA GLU A 112 -4.75 -38.74 19.41
C GLU A 112 -3.23 -38.71 19.25
N GLU A 113 -2.67 -37.68 18.59
CA GLU A 113 -1.21 -37.49 18.50
C GLU A 113 -0.57 -37.30 19.88
N LEU A 114 -1.20 -36.52 20.77
CA LEU A 114 -0.68 -36.30 22.13
C LEU A 114 -0.78 -37.57 22.99
N THR A 115 -1.83 -38.38 22.82
CA THR A 115 -1.96 -39.64 23.56
C THR A 115 -0.95 -40.70 23.11
N SER A 116 -0.69 -40.81 21.81
CA SER A 116 0.32 -41.73 21.27
C SER A 116 1.76 -41.29 21.59
N LEU A 117 2.02 -39.99 21.66
CA LEU A 117 3.30 -39.44 22.14
C LEU A 117 3.51 -39.70 23.63
N LYS A 118 2.45 -39.59 24.45
CA LYS A 118 2.53 -39.91 25.88
C LYS A 118 2.78 -41.40 26.12
N GLU A 119 2.17 -42.28 25.31
CA GLU A 119 2.36 -43.72 25.41
C GLU A 119 3.75 -44.17 24.92
N SER A 120 4.28 -43.55 23.86
CA SER A 120 5.64 -43.81 23.36
C SER A 120 6.72 -43.30 24.32
N LEU A 121 6.50 -42.18 24.99
CA LEU A 121 7.41 -41.66 26.02
C LEU A 121 7.42 -42.55 27.28
N GLY A 122 6.27 -43.11 27.67
CA GLY A 122 6.20 -44.12 28.74
C GLY A 122 6.86 -45.45 28.39
N LYS A 123 6.88 -45.85 27.10
CA LYS A 123 7.64 -47.02 26.63
C LYS A 123 9.15 -46.74 26.61
N LEU A 124 9.57 -45.53 26.30
CA LEU A 124 10.98 -45.11 26.30
C LEU A 124 11.56 -45.01 27.72
N GLU A 125 10.77 -44.52 28.67
CA GLU A 125 11.15 -44.43 30.09
C GLU A 125 11.31 -45.82 30.72
N LYS A 126 10.42 -46.77 30.37
CA LYS A 126 10.57 -48.19 30.76
C LYS A 126 11.76 -48.89 30.11
N ALA A 127 12.14 -48.50 28.89
CA ALA A 127 13.32 -49.04 28.20
C ALA A 127 14.66 -48.51 28.76
N THR A 128 14.64 -47.36 29.44
CA THR A 128 15.87 -46.71 29.96
C THR A 128 16.28 -47.24 31.34
N ILE A 129 15.37 -47.89 32.07
CA ILE A 129 15.63 -48.47 33.40
C ILE A 129 16.37 -49.83 33.32
N GLY A 130 16.59 -50.39 32.12
CA GLY A 130 17.05 -51.78 31.91
C GLY A 130 18.45 -52.02 31.34
N ARG A 131 19.43 -51.09 31.40
CA ARG A 131 20.83 -51.36 30.97
C ARG A 131 21.87 -50.86 31.98
N PRO A 132 22.84 -51.69 32.43
CA PRO A 132 24.00 -51.19 33.15
C PRO A 132 25.03 -50.64 32.15
N ALA A 133 25.52 -49.42 32.39
CA ALA A 133 26.58 -48.80 31.59
C ALA A 133 27.91 -48.83 32.36
N SER A 134 28.91 -49.47 31.75
CA SER A 134 30.34 -49.35 32.05
C SER A 134 30.83 -47.93 31.76
N GLY A 135 31.60 -47.34 32.67
CA GLY A 135 31.97 -45.92 32.65
C GLY A 135 33.25 -45.54 31.91
N SER A 136 33.44 -44.23 31.78
CA SER A 136 34.73 -43.52 31.71
C SER A 136 34.53 -42.14 32.37
N GLY A 137 35.34 -41.82 33.38
CA GLY A 137 34.97 -40.85 34.43
C GLY A 137 35.54 -39.43 34.33
N SER A 138 35.28 -38.65 35.37
CA SER A 138 36.15 -37.61 35.95
C SER A 138 35.65 -37.33 37.37
N GLY A 139 36.55 -37.27 38.34
CA GLY A 139 36.23 -37.41 39.76
C GLY A 139 36.07 -36.12 40.55
N SER A 140 35.63 -36.28 41.80
CA SER A 140 36.26 -35.70 42.99
C SER A 140 35.55 -36.15 44.26
N GLY A 141 36.31 -36.71 45.21
CA GLY A 141 36.12 -36.45 46.64
C GLY A 141 35.22 -37.35 47.48
N GLY A 142 35.81 -38.41 48.07
CA GLY A 142 35.75 -38.61 49.52
C GLY A 142 34.86 -39.74 50.08
N GLY A 143 35.52 -40.70 50.76
CA GLY A 143 34.99 -41.26 52.03
C GLY A 143 34.51 -42.72 52.04
N SER A 144 35.45 -43.63 52.29
CA SER A 144 35.40 -44.91 53.04
C SER A 144 34.05 -45.58 53.41
N GLY A 145 34.02 -46.91 53.23
CA GLY A 145 33.33 -47.82 54.16
C GLY A 145 32.54 -48.95 53.51
N SER A 146 33.12 -50.14 53.43
CA SER A 146 32.44 -51.40 53.15
C SER A 146 31.67 -51.89 54.37
N THR A 147 30.43 -52.36 54.20
CA THR A 147 29.87 -53.56 54.84
C THR A 147 28.47 -53.85 54.27
N GLY A 148 28.21 -55.12 53.96
CA GLY A 148 26.93 -55.59 53.44
C GLY A 148 25.84 -55.69 54.51
N GLY A 149 24.58 -55.58 54.07
CA GLY A 149 23.39 -55.80 54.88
C GLY A 149 22.15 -55.08 54.31
N ASP A 150 21.11 -55.87 54.01
CA ASP A 150 19.69 -55.52 54.03
C ASP A 150 19.11 -54.51 53.00
N ASP A 151 18.68 -55.06 51.85
CA ASP A 151 18.02 -54.36 50.72
C ASP A 151 16.55 -53.95 50.98
N HIS A 152 16.10 -53.86 52.24
CA HIS A 152 14.75 -53.40 52.59
C HIS A 152 14.69 -52.00 53.24
N GLY A 153 15.84 -51.42 53.66
CA GLY A 153 15.92 -50.08 54.26
C GLY A 153 16.20 -48.93 53.27
N THR A 154 16.88 -49.24 52.17
CA THR A 154 17.37 -48.27 51.17
C THR A 154 16.25 -47.71 50.29
N ASN A 155 15.30 -48.56 49.90
CA ASN A 155 14.16 -48.16 49.06
C ASN A 155 13.17 -47.24 49.83
N ALA A 156 12.93 -47.52 51.11
CA ALA A 156 12.11 -46.69 51.98
C ALA A 156 12.73 -45.31 52.26
N GLU A 157 14.06 -45.23 52.35
CA GLU A 157 14.77 -43.96 52.47
C GLU A 157 14.80 -43.16 51.16
N ALA A 158 14.95 -43.84 50.02
CA ALA A 158 14.86 -43.22 48.70
C ALA A 158 13.45 -42.69 48.42
N GLU A 159 12.40 -43.43 48.78
CA GLU A 159 10.99 -43.02 48.67
C GLU A 159 10.67 -41.84 49.59
N LYS A 160 11.16 -41.85 50.84
CA LYS A 160 11.07 -40.69 51.75
C LYS A 160 11.80 -39.46 51.20
N ARG A 161 12.95 -39.62 50.53
CA ARG A 161 13.67 -38.52 49.87
C ARG A 161 12.88 -37.97 48.67
N ARG A 162 12.24 -38.84 47.86
CA ARG A 162 11.36 -38.46 46.76
C ARG A 162 10.14 -37.68 47.24
N LEU A 163 9.42 -38.17 48.26
CA LEU A 163 8.26 -37.48 48.85
C LEU A 163 8.66 -36.13 49.49
N ARG A 164 9.84 -36.02 50.12
CA ARG A 164 10.37 -34.73 50.60
C ARG A 164 10.71 -33.79 49.46
N MET A 165 11.29 -34.29 48.38
CA MET A 165 11.60 -33.49 47.19
C MET A 165 10.31 -33.00 46.52
N GLU A 166 9.30 -33.85 46.34
CA GLU A 166 7.98 -33.46 45.83
C GLU A 166 7.30 -32.40 46.71
N ARG A 167 7.33 -32.59 48.04
CA ARG A 167 6.79 -31.60 48.98
C ARG A 167 7.55 -30.28 48.91
N ASN A 168 8.88 -30.32 48.85
CA ASN A 168 9.70 -29.11 48.78
C ASN A 168 9.57 -28.41 47.41
N THR A 169 9.42 -29.14 46.31
CA THR A 169 9.14 -28.58 44.98
C THR A 169 7.74 -27.97 44.93
N ARG A 170 6.74 -28.59 45.56
CA ARG A 170 5.38 -28.04 45.68
C ARG A 170 5.35 -26.78 46.53
N ILE A 171 6.00 -26.79 47.69
CA ILE A 171 6.13 -25.60 48.56
C ILE A 171 6.92 -24.51 47.84
N GLY A 172 8.03 -24.83 47.18
CA GLY A 172 8.81 -23.90 46.37
C GLY A 172 7.99 -23.27 45.25
N GLY A 173 7.18 -24.08 44.54
CA GLY A 173 6.24 -23.60 43.53
C GLY A 173 5.16 -22.68 44.12
N MET A 174 4.63 -22.99 45.30
CA MET A 174 3.64 -22.15 45.99
C MET A 174 4.24 -20.81 46.44
N VAL A 175 5.47 -20.79 46.94
CA VAL A 175 6.16 -19.54 47.33
C VAL A 175 6.47 -18.68 46.11
N LEU A 176 6.94 -19.28 45.01
CA LEU A 176 7.26 -18.56 43.77
C LEU A 176 6.01 -17.94 43.13
N THR A 177 4.90 -18.69 43.11
CA THR A 177 3.63 -18.20 42.59
C THR A 177 3.03 -17.11 43.49
N ALA A 178 3.02 -17.30 44.81
CA ALA A 178 2.55 -16.28 45.76
C ALA A 178 3.39 -14.99 45.68
N GLY A 179 4.72 -15.12 45.62
CA GLY A 179 5.63 -13.99 45.42
C GLY A 179 5.38 -13.25 44.10
N SER A 180 5.13 -13.98 43.02
CA SER A 180 4.80 -13.39 41.71
C SER A 180 3.47 -12.63 41.74
N VAL A 181 2.46 -13.17 42.42
CA VAL A 181 1.15 -12.50 42.58
C VAL A 181 1.27 -11.22 43.40
N ILE A 182 1.97 -11.26 44.53
CA ILE A 182 2.20 -10.07 45.37
C ILE A 182 2.99 -9.02 44.59
N GLY A 183 4.03 -9.44 43.86
CA GLY A 183 4.82 -8.57 42.99
C GLY A 183 3.97 -7.92 41.91
N LEU A 184 3.08 -8.68 41.25
CA LEU A 184 2.18 -8.17 40.22
C LEU A 184 1.15 -7.20 40.79
N ILE A 185 0.57 -7.47 41.96
CA ILE A 185 -0.34 -6.54 42.64
C ILE A 185 0.40 -5.24 43.00
N SER A 186 1.60 -5.34 43.58
CA SER A 186 2.41 -4.16 43.90
C SER A 186 2.78 -3.35 42.66
N PHE A 187 3.15 -4.02 41.56
CA PHE A 187 3.41 -3.39 40.27
C PHE A 187 2.17 -2.66 39.74
N CYS A 188 1.00 -3.31 39.77
CA CYS A 188 -0.25 -2.70 39.33
C CYS A 188 -0.62 -1.48 40.16
N VAL A 189 -0.46 -1.54 41.49
CA VAL A 189 -0.74 -0.42 42.38
C VAL A 189 0.26 0.72 42.16
N TYR A 190 1.52 0.44 41.86
CA TYR A 190 2.56 1.47 41.66
C TYR A 190 2.44 2.17 40.29
N TYR A 191 2.33 1.41 39.20
CA TYR A 191 2.23 1.95 37.84
C TYR A 191 0.81 2.36 37.44
N GLY A 192 -0.21 1.83 38.12
CA GLY A 192 -1.62 2.20 37.94
C GLY A 192 -2.10 3.32 38.86
N ARG A 193 -1.18 4.05 39.52
CA ARG A 193 -1.54 5.25 40.28
C ARG A 193 -2.16 6.29 39.36
N ALA A 194 -3.13 7.01 39.87
CA ALA A 194 -3.71 8.15 39.18
C ALA A 194 -2.63 9.22 38.93
N LYS A 195 -2.68 9.88 37.77
CA LYS A 195 -1.79 11.00 37.48
C LYS A 195 -2.15 12.17 38.41
N ARG A 196 -1.14 12.93 38.79
CA ARG A 196 -1.32 14.16 39.57
C ARG A 196 -1.06 15.36 38.68
N ASP A 197 -1.82 16.42 38.88
CA ASP A 197 -1.60 17.71 38.23
C ASP A 197 -0.32 18.37 38.77
N GLU A 198 0.05 19.52 38.19
CA GLU A 198 1.20 20.33 38.63
C GLU A 198 1.09 20.82 40.08
N HIS A 199 -0.12 20.82 40.64
CA HIS A 199 -0.43 21.24 42.02
C HIS A 199 -0.51 20.05 42.99
N GLY A 200 -0.27 18.81 42.51
CA GLY A 200 -0.27 17.59 43.31
C GLY A 200 -1.64 16.96 43.57
N ASN A 201 -2.72 17.52 43.04
CA ASN A 201 -4.06 16.94 43.11
C ASN A 201 -4.20 15.77 42.12
N VAL A 202 -5.01 14.78 42.50
CA VAL A 202 -5.30 13.64 41.63
C VAL A 202 -6.21 14.08 40.49
N ILE A 203 -5.80 13.78 39.25
CA ILE A 203 -6.63 14.01 38.06
C ILE A 203 -7.76 12.98 38.10
N THR A 204 -9.00 13.45 37.97
CA THR A 204 -10.19 12.60 38.00
C THR A 204 -10.29 11.78 36.73
N ASP A 205 -10.25 10.45 36.86
CA ASP A 205 -10.30 9.51 35.73
C ASP A 205 -11.64 8.78 35.65
N GLU A 206 -11.97 8.26 34.46
CA GLU A 206 -13.14 7.39 34.21
C GLU A 206 -13.19 6.11 35.06
N PHE A 207 -12.08 5.73 35.71
CA PHE A 207 -11.96 4.50 36.52
C PHE A 207 -12.01 4.74 38.03
N GLU A 208 -12.26 5.98 38.46
CA GLU A 208 -12.39 6.28 39.89
C GLU A 208 -13.56 5.51 40.52
N GLY A 209 -13.32 4.91 41.69
CA GLY A 209 -14.29 4.07 42.39
C GLY A 209 -14.23 2.57 42.07
N SER A 210 -13.48 2.14 41.05
CA SER A 210 -13.27 0.71 40.77
C SER A 210 -12.12 0.12 41.60
N LEU A 211 -12.33 -1.07 42.18
CA LEU A 211 -11.26 -1.81 42.88
C LEU A 211 -10.11 -2.21 41.95
N LEU A 212 -10.37 -2.34 40.65
CA LEU A 212 -9.39 -2.68 39.63
C LEU A 212 -8.91 -1.45 38.84
N ALA A 213 -9.18 -0.24 39.33
CA ALA A 213 -8.76 1.00 38.66
C ALA A 213 -7.27 1.03 38.28
N PRO A 214 -6.31 0.57 39.12
CA PRO A 214 -4.90 0.56 38.74
C PRO A 214 -4.61 -0.35 37.53
N PHE A 215 -5.29 -1.49 37.45
CA PHE A 215 -5.16 -2.42 36.31
C PHE A 215 -5.73 -1.81 35.03
N TYR A 216 -6.94 -1.24 35.08
CA TYR A 216 -7.56 -0.60 33.92
C TYR A 216 -6.74 0.58 33.40
N ARG A 217 -6.11 1.36 34.28
CA ARG A 217 -5.18 2.43 33.89
C ARG A 217 -3.96 1.91 33.14
N ILE A 218 -3.35 0.82 33.62
CA ILE A 218 -2.21 0.19 32.93
C ILE A 218 -2.65 -0.36 31.57
N ALA A 219 -3.80 -1.03 31.50
CA ALA A 219 -4.35 -1.53 30.25
C ALA A 219 -4.66 -0.39 29.26
N LYS A 220 -5.22 0.73 29.73
CA LYS A 220 -5.46 1.94 28.92
C LYS A 220 -4.15 2.54 28.44
N ASN A 221 -3.13 2.66 29.28
CA ASN A 221 -1.80 3.15 28.89
C ASN A 221 -1.14 2.24 27.84
N PHE A 222 -1.25 0.92 28.00
CA PHE A 222 -0.75 -0.03 27.01
C PHE A 222 -1.50 0.08 25.68
N LYS A 223 -2.83 0.22 25.74
CA LYS A 223 -3.66 0.47 24.55
C LYS A 223 -3.27 1.77 23.86
N LEU A 224 -3.10 2.86 24.60
CA LEU A 224 -2.67 4.17 24.08
C LEU A 224 -1.29 4.09 23.42
N TRP A 225 -0.34 3.42 24.06
CA TRP A 225 0.99 3.20 23.49
C TRP A 225 0.91 2.37 22.20
N ARG A 226 0.13 1.28 22.20
CA ARG A 226 -0.09 0.45 21.01
C ARG A 226 -0.73 1.28 19.88
N ASP A 227 -1.76 2.06 20.19
CA ASP A 227 -2.45 2.91 19.22
C ASP A 227 -1.51 3.97 18.65
N TYR A 228 -0.68 4.60 19.49
CA TYR A 228 0.34 5.55 19.04
C TYR A 228 1.35 4.95 18.05
N VAL A 229 1.69 3.66 18.20
CA VAL A 229 2.65 2.97 17.32
C VAL A 229 1.98 2.42 16.05
N VAL A 230 0.71 2.02 16.14
CA VAL A 230 0.00 1.28 15.09
C VAL A 230 -0.90 2.15 14.23
N GLU A 231 -1.64 3.05 14.85
CA GLU A 231 -2.58 3.92 14.15
C GLU A 231 -1.86 5.09 13.48
N PRO A 232 -2.37 5.58 12.35
CA PRO A 232 -1.82 6.76 11.70
C PRO A 232 -1.96 7.98 12.61
N ALA A 233 -1.09 8.96 12.39
CA ALA A 233 -0.99 10.17 13.23
C ALA A 233 -2.27 11.04 13.25
N ARG A 234 -3.19 10.85 12.29
CA ARG A 234 -4.43 11.62 12.15
C ARG A 234 -5.61 10.71 11.79
N GLU A 235 -6.80 11.06 12.29
CA GLU A 235 -8.04 10.36 11.94
C GLU A 235 -8.49 10.69 10.51
N GLN A 236 -8.43 11.96 10.12
CA GLN A 236 -8.66 12.43 8.75
C GLN A 236 -7.33 12.87 8.13
N LEU A 237 -6.99 12.28 6.99
CA LEU A 237 -5.71 12.50 6.31
C LEU A 237 -5.76 13.71 5.38
N LEU A 238 -6.91 13.98 4.76
CA LEU A 238 -7.11 15.12 3.87
C LEU A 238 -8.18 16.07 4.45
N PRO A 239 -8.05 17.38 4.18
CA PRO A 239 -9.08 18.36 4.58
C PRO A 239 -10.37 18.14 3.78
N ASP A 240 -11.45 18.74 4.28
CA ASP A 240 -12.74 18.76 3.62
C ASP A 240 -12.64 19.38 2.21
N PRO A 241 -13.46 18.89 1.26
CA PRO A 241 -13.53 19.48 -0.06
C PRO A 241 -13.98 20.94 0.01
N LEU A 242 -13.42 21.78 -0.86
CA LEU A 242 -13.74 23.21 -0.86
C LEU A 242 -15.17 23.45 -1.37
N PRO A 243 -15.95 24.37 -0.74
CA PRO A 243 -17.27 24.72 -1.24
C PRO A 243 -17.15 25.52 -2.55
N ALA A 244 -18.23 25.53 -3.33
CA ALA A 244 -18.36 26.42 -4.48
C ALA A 244 -18.10 27.88 -4.04
N PRO A 245 -17.29 28.67 -4.76
CA PRO A 245 -17.02 28.59 -6.20
C PRO A 245 -15.74 27.85 -6.63
N TYR A 246 -15.01 27.24 -5.70
CA TYR A 246 -13.78 26.52 -6.03
C TYR A 246 -14.09 25.18 -6.73
N LEU A 247 -13.45 24.94 -7.88
CA LEU A 247 -13.61 23.69 -8.63
C LEU A 247 -12.62 22.66 -8.09
N GLN A 248 -13.14 21.64 -7.41
CA GLN A 248 -12.35 20.47 -7.02
C GLN A 248 -12.55 19.34 -8.04
N PRO A 249 -11.49 18.61 -8.41
CA PRO A 249 -11.62 17.44 -9.26
C PRO A 249 -12.55 16.40 -8.64
N LYS A 250 -13.40 15.78 -9.46
CA LYS A 250 -14.39 14.78 -9.03
C LYS A 250 -13.74 13.48 -8.52
N TYR A 251 -12.60 13.12 -9.10
CA TYR A 251 -11.90 11.87 -8.81
C TYR A 251 -10.58 12.15 -8.07
N THR A 252 -10.27 11.31 -7.09
CA THR A 252 -9.00 11.36 -6.35
C THR A 252 -8.13 10.18 -6.76
N ILE A 253 -6.93 10.47 -7.24
CA ILE A 253 -5.91 9.44 -7.51
C ILE A 253 -4.94 9.43 -6.34
N VAL A 254 -4.85 8.28 -5.69
CA VAL A 254 -3.88 8.01 -4.64
C VAL A 254 -2.79 7.13 -5.25
N ILE A 255 -1.54 7.55 -5.20
CA ILE A 255 -0.46 6.82 -5.88
C ILE A 255 0.77 6.65 -4.98
N GLU A 256 1.32 5.44 -4.96
CA GLU A 256 2.63 5.18 -4.37
C GLU A 256 3.72 5.82 -5.23
N MET A 257 4.76 6.36 -4.61
CA MET A 257 5.91 6.92 -5.33
C MET A 257 6.96 5.84 -5.63
N LYS A 258 7.26 4.97 -4.66
CA LYS A 258 8.36 4.02 -4.73
C LYS A 258 8.00 2.86 -5.64
N ASN A 259 8.89 2.55 -6.59
CA ASN A 259 8.77 1.51 -7.60
C ASN A 259 7.51 1.64 -8.48
N VAL A 260 6.84 2.79 -8.44
CA VAL A 260 5.69 3.15 -9.28
C VAL A 260 6.01 4.39 -10.09
N LEU A 261 6.44 5.49 -9.45
CA LEU A 261 6.85 6.73 -10.11
C LEU A 261 8.38 6.89 -10.14
N VAL A 262 9.05 6.46 -9.08
CA VAL A 262 10.51 6.54 -8.91
C VAL A 262 11.03 5.26 -8.28
N SER A 263 12.21 4.80 -8.69
CA SER A 263 12.86 3.63 -8.11
C SER A 263 14.11 4.08 -7.36
N PRO A 264 14.30 3.70 -6.09
CA PRO A 264 15.57 3.93 -5.42
C PRO A 264 16.65 3.07 -6.08
N ASP A 265 17.82 3.64 -6.25
CA ASP A 265 19.04 2.98 -6.71
C ASP A 265 20.17 3.31 -5.72
N TRP A 266 20.97 2.32 -5.37
CA TRP A 266 22.10 2.49 -4.47
C TRP A 266 23.37 1.92 -5.07
N THR A 267 24.41 2.74 -5.13
CA THR A 267 25.74 2.29 -5.55
C THR A 267 26.81 2.88 -4.66
N TYR A 268 27.90 2.13 -4.41
CA TYR A 268 29.02 2.59 -3.57
C TYR A 268 29.58 3.95 -3.95
N LYS A 269 29.63 4.26 -5.26
CA LYS A 269 30.19 5.51 -5.76
C LYS A 269 29.27 6.71 -5.58
N THR A 270 27.97 6.47 -5.56
CA THR A 270 26.99 7.56 -5.69
C THR A 270 25.97 7.66 -4.58
N GLY A 271 25.98 6.68 -3.67
CA GLY A 271 25.06 6.60 -2.55
C GLY A 271 23.64 6.28 -3.00
N TYR A 272 22.70 6.74 -2.19
CA TYR A 272 21.26 6.56 -2.41
C TYR A 272 20.74 7.61 -3.40
N ARG A 273 20.08 7.17 -4.46
CA ARG A 273 19.51 7.99 -5.53
C ARG A 273 18.13 7.48 -5.91
N PHE A 274 17.39 8.31 -6.64
CA PHE A 274 16.11 7.90 -7.22
C PHE A 274 16.19 8.06 -8.74
N ALA A 275 15.89 6.98 -9.45
CA ALA A 275 15.66 7.01 -10.89
C ALA A 275 14.20 7.44 -11.15
N LYS A 276 14.01 8.39 -12.06
CA LYS A 276 12.68 8.84 -12.51
C LYS A 276 12.14 7.87 -13.56
N ARG A 277 10.89 7.42 -13.40
CA ARG A 277 10.26 6.56 -14.40
C ARG A 277 10.05 7.31 -15.72
N PRO A 278 10.31 6.68 -16.89
CA PRO A 278 10.05 7.30 -18.18
C PRO A 278 8.63 7.83 -18.28
N ALA A 279 8.47 9.00 -18.93
CA ALA A 279 7.19 9.69 -19.11
C ALA A 279 6.47 10.14 -17.81
N LEU A 280 7.16 10.20 -16.66
CA LEU A 280 6.53 10.69 -15.42
C LEU A 280 6.00 12.13 -15.52
N ASP A 281 6.72 13.04 -16.20
CA ASP A 281 6.24 14.42 -16.39
C ASP A 281 4.95 14.47 -17.22
N TYR A 282 4.91 13.67 -18.28
CA TYR A 282 3.73 13.55 -19.13
C TYR A 282 2.55 12.98 -18.35
N PHE A 283 2.78 11.92 -17.57
CA PHE A 283 1.78 11.33 -16.70
C PHE A 283 1.18 12.39 -15.76
N LEU A 284 2.01 13.13 -15.01
CA LEU A 284 1.56 14.17 -14.08
C LEU A 284 0.84 15.33 -14.77
N ASP A 285 1.23 15.70 -15.99
CA ASP A 285 0.53 16.72 -16.77
C ASP A 285 -0.85 16.25 -17.25
N VAL A 286 -1.03 14.94 -17.53
CA VAL A 286 -2.33 14.36 -17.94
C VAL A 286 -3.26 14.15 -16.75
N VAL A 287 -2.75 13.62 -15.63
CA VAL A 287 -3.59 13.31 -14.46
C VAL A 287 -3.76 14.47 -13.50
N GLY A 288 -2.85 15.46 -13.51
CA GLY A 288 -2.91 16.59 -12.60
C GLY A 288 -4.16 17.46 -12.76
N TYR A 289 -4.23 18.51 -11.94
CA TYR A 289 -5.31 19.48 -12.00
C TYR A 289 -5.49 20.05 -13.43
N PRO A 290 -6.72 20.11 -13.97
CA PRO A 290 -8.01 19.97 -13.28
C PRO A 290 -8.65 18.56 -13.30
N ASN A 291 -8.00 17.55 -13.87
CA ASN A 291 -8.66 16.27 -14.15
C ASN A 291 -8.85 15.42 -12.89
N PHE A 292 -7.81 15.30 -12.07
CA PHE A 292 -7.83 14.55 -10.82
C PHE A 292 -7.18 15.31 -9.67
N GLU A 293 -7.62 15.00 -8.46
CA GLU A 293 -6.92 15.34 -7.23
C GLU A 293 -5.85 14.28 -6.99
N VAL A 294 -4.58 14.64 -7.23
CA VAL A 294 -3.45 13.71 -7.11
C VAL A 294 -2.88 13.76 -5.69
N VAL A 295 -2.84 12.60 -5.04
CA VAL A 295 -2.33 12.38 -3.68
C VAL A 295 -1.20 11.36 -3.72
N ILE A 296 0.00 11.75 -3.29
CA ILE A 296 1.05 10.76 -3.01
C ILE A 296 0.73 10.12 -1.68
N TYR A 297 0.66 8.79 -1.63
CA TYR A 297 0.55 8.05 -0.38
C TYR A 297 1.60 6.96 -0.34
N THR A 298 2.68 7.23 0.38
CA THR A 298 3.86 6.37 0.44
C THR A 298 4.09 5.80 1.84
N SER A 299 4.63 4.58 1.89
CA SER A 299 5.13 3.97 3.13
C SER A 299 6.52 4.47 3.53
N GLU A 300 7.14 5.32 2.73
CA GLU A 300 8.44 5.95 3.02
C GLU A 300 8.31 7.10 4.02
N SER A 301 9.39 7.36 4.77
CA SER A 301 9.43 8.45 5.76
C SER A 301 9.39 9.82 5.07
N MET A 302 8.72 10.79 5.69
CA MET A 302 8.67 12.17 5.20
C MET A 302 10.07 12.75 4.95
N MET A 303 11.05 12.41 5.80
CA MET A 303 12.42 12.93 5.68
C MET A 303 13.13 12.52 4.39
N THR A 304 12.83 11.34 3.85
CA THR A 304 13.42 10.81 2.62
C THR A 304 12.53 11.07 1.41
N ALA A 305 11.22 10.90 1.56
CA ALA A 305 10.27 10.98 0.47
C ALA A 305 9.95 12.42 0.03
N ALA A 306 9.80 13.37 0.97
CA ALA A 306 9.33 14.71 0.62
C ALA A 306 10.24 15.44 -0.38
N PRO A 307 11.58 15.49 -0.18
CA PRO A 307 12.47 16.13 -1.15
C PRO A 307 12.47 15.45 -2.53
N VAL A 308 12.21 14.15 -2.57
CA VAL A 308 12.16 13.37 -3.81
C VAL A 308 10.90 13.72 -4.59
N VAL A 309 9.74 13.79 -3.93
CA VAL A 309 8.49 14.25 -4.54
C VAL A 309 8.64 15.67 -5.10
N ASP A 310 9.22 16.57 -4.30
CA ASP A 310 9.44 17.96 -4.72
C ASP A 310 10.37 18.06 -5.94
N SER A 311 11.34 17.15 -6.06
CA SER A 311 12.29 17.15 -7.17
C SER A 311 11.68 16.76 -8.52
N PHE A 312 10.67 15.89 -8.55
CA PHE A 312 10.03 15.45 -9.80
C PHE A 312 8.70 16.15 -10.09
N ASP A 313 8.13 16.89 -9.13
CA ASP A 313 6.93 17.70 -9.32
C ASP A 313 7.21 19.22 -9.19
N PRO A 314 8.04 19.81 -10.07
CA PRO A 314 8.32 21.24 -10.04
C PRO A 314 7.09 22.10 -10.39
N LYS A 315 6.07 21.49 -11.02
CA LYS A 315 4.83 22.13 -11.47
C LYS A 315 3.72 22.07 -10.41
N GLN A 316 3.97 21.44 -9.25
CA GLN A 316 3.02 21.25 -8.15
C GLN A 316 1.67 20.70 -8.64
N ARG A 317 1.73 19.62 -9.45
CA ARG A 317 0.54 18.88 -9.90
C ARG A 317 -0.04 18.02 -8.79
N ILE A 318 0.79 17.62 -7.83
CA ILE A 318 0.41 16.83 -6.66
C ILE A 318 -0.18 17.77 -5.60
N MET A 319 -1.41 17.50 -5.18
CA MET A 319 -2.13 18.35 -4.22
C MET A 319 -1.76 18.00 -2.77
N TYR A 320 -1.64 16.71 -2.45
CA TYR A 320 -1.35 16.25 -1.10
C TYR A 320 -0.28 15.16 -1.07
N LYS A 321 0.49 15.13 0.01
CA LYS A 321 1.59 14.19 0.25
C LYS A 321 1.39 13.54 1.61
N LEU A 322 1.13 12.24 1.61
CA LEU A 322 0.94 11.40 2.78
C LEU A 322 2.12 10.42 2.86
N PHE A 323 2.75 10.37 4.03
CA PHE A 323 3.95 9.58 4.26
C PHE A 323 3.67 8.44 5.24
N ARG A 324 4.73 7.76 5.69
CA ARG A 324 4.65 6.62 6.61
C ARG A 324 3.85 6.88 7.89
N ASP A 325 3.89 8.08 8.43
CA ASP A 325 3.14 8.51 9.63
C ASP A 325 1.61 8.45 9.43
N CYS A 326 1.16 8.51 8.17
CA CYS A 326 -0.24 8.40 7.78
C CYS A 326 -0.67 6.95 7.51
N THR A 327 0.22 5.96 7.64
CA THR A 327 -0.10 4.54 7.40
C THR A 327 -0.41 3.80 8.69
N LYS A 328 -1.20 2.73 8.60
CA LYS A 328 -1.48 1.82 9.71
C LYS A 328 -0.49 0.67 9.70
N TYR A 329 0.20 0.42 10.81
CA TYR A 329 1.16 -0.68 10.89
C TYR A 329 0.47 -1.97 11.38
N THR A 330 0.30 -2.94 10.48
CA THR A 330 -0.36 -4.22 10.82
C THR A 330 0.49 -5.39 10.35
N ASN A 331 0.71 -6.38 11.23
CA ASN A 331 1.40 -7.64 10.92
C ASN A 331 2.73 -7.47 10.17
N GLY A 332 3.54 -6.47 10.55
CA GLY A 332 4.83 -6.21 9.91
C GLY A 332 4.78 -5.35 8.64
N HIS A 333 3.58 -4.97 8.18
CA HIS A 333 3.36 -4.24 6.93
C HIS A 333 2.68 -2.89 7.18
N HIS A 334 3.01 -1.90 6.34
CA HIS A 334 2.34 -0.61 6.30
C HIS A 334 1.12 -0.71 5.38
N VAL A 335 -0.07 -0.59 5.96
CA VAL A 335 -1.35 -0.62 5.26
C VAL A 335 -1.89 0.79 5.14
N LYS A 336 -2.38 1.13 3.96
CA LYS A 336 -2.88 2.46 3.61
C LYS A 336 -4.40 2.45 3.70
N ASP A 337 -4.93 3.12 4.72
CA ASP A 337 -6.35 3.15 4.97
C ASP A 337 -7.01 4.28 4.18
N LEU A 338 -7.61 3.94 3.03
CA LEU A 338 -8.32 4.90 2.19
C LEU A 338 -9.56 5.48 2.87
N GLY A 339 -10.13 4.79 3.85
CA GLY A 339 -11.29 5.27 4.62
C GLY A 339 -10.99 6.53 5.43
N LYS A 340 -9.71 6.79 5.72
CA LYS A 340 -9.25 7.99 6.43
C LYS A 340 -8.94 9.16 5.49
N LEU A 341 -9.07 9.00 4.17
CA LEU A 341 -8.79 10.08 3.20
C LEU A 341 -9.86 11.17 3.18
N ASN A 342 -11.03 10.97 3.80
CA ASN A 342 -12.14 11.91 3.74
C ASN A 342 -12.58 12.20 2.28
N ARG A 343 -12.68 11.13 1.48
CA ARG A 343 -13.13 11.16 0.07
C ARG A 343 -14.10 10.02 -0.16
N ASP A 344 -15.00 10.17 -1.12
CA ASP A 344 -15.90 9.09 -1.52
C ASP A 344 -15.10 7.98 -2.22
N LEU A 345 -15.11 6.78 -1.63
CA LEU A 345 -14.43 5.60 -2.18
C LEU A 345 -14.96 5.21 -3.57
N SER A 346 -16.18 5.58 -3.97
CA SER A 346 -16.66 5.34 -5.34
C SER A 346 -15.87 6.14 -6.40
N LYS A 347 -15.15 7.19 -5.98
CA LYS A 347 -14.37 8.11 -6.81
C LYS A 347 -12.86 8.08 -6.53
N VAL A 348 -12.39 7.17 -5.67
CA VAL A 348 -10.98 7.02 -5.31
C VAL A 348 -10.35 5.87 -6.09
N ILE A 349 -9.27 6.16 -6.80
CA ILE A 349 -8.43 5.17 -7.49
C ILE A 349 -7.09 5.11 -6.80
N PHE A 350 -6.74 3.95 -6.24
CA PHE A 350 -5.48 3.74 -5.51
C PHE A 350 -4.50 2.91 -6.34
N ILE A 351 -3.35 3.47 -6.70
CA ILE A 351 -2.36 2.87 -7.59
C ILE A 351 -1.11 2.50 -6.78
N ASP A 352 -0.82 1.21 -6.70
CA ASP A 352 0.34 0.65 -6.00
C ASP A 352 0.75 -0.68 -6.64
N PHE A 353 1.97 -1.14 -6.35
CA PHE A 353 2.48 -2.44 -6.78
C PHE A 353 2.29 -3.53 -5.70
N ASP A 354 2.30 -3.15 -4.42
CA ASP A 354 2.16 -4.09 -3.29
C ASP A 354 0.69 -4.23 -2.88
N ALA A 355 0.12 -5.42 -3.12
CA ALA A 355 -1.25 -5.74 -2.75
C ALA A 355 -1.51 -5.64 -1.23
N LYS A 356 -0.48 -5.81 -0.40
CA LYS A 356 -0.62 -5.70 1.07
C LYS A 356 -0.92 -4.28 1.52
N SER A 357 -0.48 -3.28 0.76
CA SER A 357 -0.75 -1.87 1.07
C SER A 357 -2.24 -1.55 1.02
N ALA A 358 -3.00 -2.22 0.16
CA ALA A 358 -4.43 -2.03 -0.05
C ALA A 358 -5.32 -2.99 0.75
N GLN A 359 -4.79 -3.68 1.77
CA GLN A 359 -5.50 -4.76 2.45
C GLN A 359 -6.90 -4.36 2.98
N LEU A 360 -7.08 -3.11 3.39
CA LEU A 360 -8.37 -2.60 3.88
C LEU A 360 -9.36 -2.25 2.75
N HIS A 361 -8.87 -1.88 1.57
CA HIS A 361 -9.69 -1.40 0.44
C HIS A 361 -9.21 -2.00 -0.90
N PRO A 362 -9.23 -3.32 -1.06
CA PRO A 362 -8.68 -3.98 -2.26
C PRO A 362 -9.44 -3.64 -3.55
N GLN A 363 -10.73 -3.32 -3.45
CA GLN A 363 -11.59 -2.96 -4.60
C GLN A 363 -11.20 -1.64 -5.26
N ASN A 364 -10.56 -0.74 -4.49
CA ASN A 364 -10.10 0.56 -4.97
C ASN A 364 -8.69 0.53 -5.54
N MET A 365 -7.99 -0.60 -5.39
CA MET A 365 -6.63 -0.75 -5.86
C MET A 365 -6.63 -0.97 -7.37
N LEU A 366 -5.72 -0.32 -8.09
CA LEU A 366 -5.29 -0.68 -9.43
C LEU A 366 -3.85 -1.15 -9.34
N ARG A 367 -3.65 -2.47 -9.34
CA ARG A 367 -2.33 -3.05 -9.11
C ARG A 367 -1.51 -2.98 -10.38
N ILE A 368 -0.38 -2.28 -10.33
CA ILE A 368 0.54 -2.18 -11.47
C ILE A 368 1.84 -2.97 -11.21
N PRO A 369 2.56 -3.41 -12.26
CA PRO A 369 3.86 -4.04 -12.08
C PRO A 369 4.89 -3.12 -11.42
N GLU A 370 5.72 -3.71 -10.55
CA GLU A 370 6.85 -3.04 -9.93
C GLU A 370 7.86 -2.57 -10.99
N TRP A 371 8.24 -1.29 -10.92
CA TRP A 371 9.27 -0.72 -11.80
C TRP A 371 10.62 -0.65 -11.11
N ARG A 372 11.62 -1.33 -11.70
CA ARG A 372 12.99 -1.46 -11.16
C ARG A 372 14.03 -0.66 -11.95
N GLY A 373 13.65 0.49 -12.52
CA GLY A 373 14.59 1.37 -13.23
C GLY A 373 14.75 1.13 -14.73
N ASN A 374 13.91 0.28 -15.36
CA ASN A 374 13.99 0.07 -16.82
C ASN A 374 13.57 1.32 -17.60
N MET A 375 14.44 1.85 -18.45
CA MET A 375 14.20 3.09 -19.21
C MET A 375 13.42 2.90 -20.51
N ASP A 376 13.26 1.66 -20.99
CA ASP A 376 12.41 1.33 -22.14
C ASP A 376 10.93 1.12 -21.72
N ASP A 377 10.60 1.37 -20.45
CA ASP A 377 9.25 1.26 -19.91
C ASP A 377 8.31 2.33 -20.48
N THR A 378 7.10 1.91 -20.85
CA THR A 378 6.06 2.79 -21.43
C THR A 378 4.77 2.78 -20.61
N SER A 379 4.73 2.07 -19.48
CA SER A 379 3.48 1.81 -18.79
C SER A 379 2.84 3.05 -18.16
N LEU A 380 3.61 4.10 -17.81
CA LEU A 380 3.03 5.35 -17.31
C LEU A 380 2.22 6.07 -18.39
N VAL A 381 2.61 5.94 -19.66
CA VAL A 381 1.84 6.50 -20.78
C VAL A 381 0.52 5.73 -20.92
N ASP A 382 0.60 4.39 -20.89
CA ASP A 382 -0.59 3.53 -20.97
C ASP A 382 -1.54 3.75 -19.78
N LEU A 383 -0.98 3.94 -18.58
CA LEU A 383 -1.73 4.24 -17.36
C LEU A 383 -2.40 5.62 -17.42
N ALA A 384 -1.71 6.63 -17.95
CA ALA A 384 -2.29 7.96 -18.14
C ALA A 384 -3.53 7.92 -19.05
N GLU A 385 -3.45 7.17 -20.16
CA GLU A 385 -4.57 7.04 -21.10
C GLU A 385 -5.73 6.22 -20.51
N LEU A 386 -5.45 5.17 -19.72
CA LEU A 386 -6.47 4.44 -18.98
C LEU A 386 -7.23 5.37 -18.01
N LEU A 387 -6.51 6.13 -17.19
CA LEU A 387 -7.10 7.05 -16.21
C LEU A 387 -7.90 8.16 -16.89
N LYS A 388 -7.34 8.75 -17.95
CA LYS A 388 -8.04 9.75 -18.76
C LYS A 388 -9.32 9.20 -19.38
N THR A 389 -9.32 7.93 -19.82
CA THR A 389 -10.52 7.27 -20.34
C THR A 389 -11.57 7.09 -19.25
N ILE A 390 -11.18 6.68 -18.04
CA ILE A 390 -12.10 6.61 -16.89
C ILE A 390 -12.70 7.98 -16.58
N HIS A 391 -11.90 9.04 -16.61
CA HIS A 391 -12.39 10.41 -16.41
C HIS A 391 -13.43 10.83 -17.46
N ILE A 392 -13.18 10.51 -18.73
CA ILE A 392 -14.08 10.87 -19.84
C ILE A 392 -15.36 10.03 -19.82
N MET A 393 -15.28 8.74 -19.49
CA MET A 393 -16.46 7.87 -19.34
C MET A 393 -17.36 8.30 -18.18
N ASP A 394 -16.78 8.99 -17.19
CA ASP A 394 -17.43 9.49 -15.99
C ASP A 394 -18.34 8.47 -15.26
N PRO A 395 -17.83 7.28 -14.90
CA PRO A 395 -18.63 6.25 -14.25
C PRO A 395 -19.09 6.69 -12.85
N ASP A 396 -20.28 6.24 -12.43
CA ASP A 396 -20.78 6.49 -11.07
C ASP A 396 -19.89 5.84 -9.99
N ASP A 397 -19.32 4.67 -10.26
CA ASP A 397 -18.38 3.99 -9.38
C ASP A 397 -17.21 3.43 -10.19
N VAL A 398 -15.98 3.72 -9.77
CA VAL A 398 -14.75 3.25 -10.45
C VAL A 398 -14.43 1.78 -10.13
N ARG A 399 -14.87 1.25 -8.99
CA ARG A 399 -14.44 -0.07 -8.48
C ARG A 399 -14.68 -1.23 -9.44
N PRO A 400 -15.83 -1.35 -10.14
CA PRO A 400 -16.06 -2.44 -11.09
C PRO A 400 -15.07 -2.42 -12.27
N ILE A 401 -14.66 -1.23 -12.70
CA ILE A 401 -13.68 -1.06 -13.78
C ILE A 401 -12.31 -1.51 -13.28
N LEU A 402 -11.92 -1.10 -12.07
CA LEU A 402 -10.64 -1.50 -11.47
C LEU A 402 -10.57 -3.02 -11.24
N GLU A 403 -11.64 -3.61 -10.72
CA GLU A 403 -11.74 -5.06 -10.49
C GLU A 403 -11.56 -5.85 -11.79
N TYR A 404 -12.14 -5.37 -12.89
CA TYR A 404 -11.95 -5.99 -14.21
C TYR A 404 -10.50 -5.94 -14.69
N TYR A 405 -9.84 -4.79 -14.58
CA TYR A 405 -8.45 -4.66 -15.04
C TYR A 405 -7.44 -5.36 -14.13
N ASN A 406 -7.74 -5.51 -12.84
CA ASN A 406 -6.89 -6.25 -11.88
C ASN A 406 -6.84 -7.76 -12.12
N GLN A 407 -7.70 -8.31 -12.99
CA GLN A 407 -7.64 -9.72 -13.39
C GLN A 407 -6.40 -10.03 -14.25
N TYR A 408 -5.75 -8.99 -14.78
CA TYR A 408 -4.60 -9.10 -15.65
C TYR A 408 -3.31 -8.71 -14.91
N ASP A 409 -2.18 -9.27 -15.35
CA ASP A 409 -0.87 -8.98 -14.73
C ASP A 409 -0.44 -7.51 -14.88
N ASP A 410 -0.76 -6.89 -16.01
CA ASP A 410 -0.47 -5.48 -16.30
C ASP A 410 -1.74 -4.79 -16.85
N PRO A 411 -2.52 -4.11 -15.99
CA PRO A 411 -3.79 -3.51 -16.39
C PRO A 411 -3.63 -2.42 -17.45
N ALA A 412 -2.55 -1.63 -17.38
CA ALA A 412 -2.29 -0.53 -18.30
C ALA A 412 -1.98 -1.05 -19.71
N LYS A 413 -1.16 -2.10 -19.83
CA LYS A 413 -0.87 -2.72 -21.12
C LYS A 413 -2.09 -3.40 -21.73
N GLU A 414 -2.93 -4.05 -20.91
CA GLU A 414 -4.16 -4.66 -21.40
C GLU A 414 -5.15 -3.63 -21.92
N PHE A 415 -5.27 -2.49 -21.26
CA PHE A 415 -6.05 -1.36 -21.77
C PHE A 415 -5.56 -0.94 -23.17
N ARG A 416 -4.24 -0.76 -23.33
CA ARG A 416 -3.64 -0.40 -24.62
C ARG A 416 -3.94 -1.45 -25.71
N ARG A 417 -3.76 -2.73 -25.41
CA ARG A 417 -4.03 -3.84 -26.35
C ARG A 417 -5.48 -3.81 -26.84
N ARG A 418 -6.43 -3.59 -25.93
CA ARG A 418 -7.85 -3.48 -26.27
C ARG A 418 -8.16 -2.25 -27.10
N ALA A 419 -7.58 -1.11 -26.77
CA ALA A 419 -7.77 0.12 -27.55
C ALA A 419 -7.28 -0.07 -29.00
N ILE A 420 -6.14 -0.74 -29.21
CA ILE A 420 -5.62 -1.06 -30.54
C ILE A 420 -6.57 -2.02 -31.28
N TYR A 421 -6.99 -3.10 -30.62
CA TYR A 421 -7.90 -4.07 -31.21
C TYR A 421 -9.23 -3.44 -31.67
N LEU A 422 -9.82 -2.58 -30.84
CA LEU A 422 -11.05 -1.86 -31.18
C LEU A 422 -10.85 -0.92 -32.38
N ALA A 423 -9.71 -0.20 -32.43
CA ALA A 423 -9.39 0.67 -33.55
C ALA A 423 -9.23 -0.12 -34.87
N GLU A 424 -8.58 -1.29 -34.83
CA GLU A 424 -8.46 -2.17 -36.00
C GLU A 424 -9.82 -2.67 -36.50
N GLN A 425 -10.72 -3.08 -35.59
CA GLN A 425 -12.08 -3.50 -35.94
C GLN A 425 -12.88 -2.36 -36.57
N GLU A 426 -12.77 -1.15 -36.04
CA GLU A 426 -13.40 0.03 -36.65
C GLU A 426 -12.86 0.33 -38.05
N GLU A 427 -11.54 0.19 -38.27
CA GLU A 427 -10.95 0.39 -39.59
C GLU A 427 -11.41 -0.67 -40.60
N LEU A 428 -11.52 -1.93 -40.18
CA LEU A 428 -12.05 -3.00 -41.02
C LEU A 428 -13.51 -2.73 -41.39
N LYS A 429 -14.36 -2.40 -40.42
CA LYS A 429 -15.77 -2.00 -40.68
C LYS A 429 -15.86 -0.80 -41.62
N LYS A 430 -15.02 0.23 -41.43
CA LYS A 430 -14.97 1.40 -42.34
C LYS A 430 -14.56 1.01 -43.76
N LYS A 431 -13.58 0.11 -43.91
CA LYS A 431 -13.16 -0.41 -45.21
C LYS A 431 -14.28 -1.22 -45.88
N GLU A 432 -14.96 -2.10 -45.14
CA GLU A 432 -16.10 -2.88 -45.64
C GLU A 432 -17.25 -1.98 -46.13
N VAL A 433 -17.65 -0.98 -45.32
CA VAL A 433 -18.67 0.01 -45.70
C VAL A 433 -18.24 0.76 -46.97
N SER A 434 -17.00 1.25 -47.04
CA SER A 434 -16.51 1.95 -48.23
C SER A 434 -16.43 1.06 -49.48
N GLN A 435 -16.13 -0.23 -49.33
CA GLN A 435 -16.16 -1.19 -50.44
C GLN A 435 -17.58 -1.49 -50.89
N GLN A 436 -18.53 -1.63 -49.96
CA GLN A 436 -19.94 -1.78 -50.28
C GLN A 436 -20.47 -0.53 -51.01
N ASP A 437 -20.19 0.68 -50.51
CA ASP A 437 -20.59 1.94 -51.17
C ASP A 437 -20.00 2.08 -52.57
N ASN A 438 -18.71 1.77 -52.75
CA ASN A 438 -18.06 1.78 -54.06
C ASN A 438 -18.66 0.72 -55.01
N SER A 439 -19.05 -0.45 -54.49
CA SER A 439 -19.72 -1.50 -55.29
C SER A 439 -21.14 -1.10 -55.71
N LEU A 440 -21.87 -0.37 -54.86
CA LEU A 440 -23.20 0.16 -55.17
C LEU A 440 -23.12 1.31 -56.19
N MET A 441 -22.12 2.20 -56.07
CA MET A 441 -21.91 3.31 -56.99
C MET A 441 -21.47 2.83 -58.39
N SER A 442 -20.63 1.79 -58.45
CA SER A 442 -20.26 1.09 -59.71
C SER A 442 -21.47 0.47 -60.42
N ARG A 443 -22.45 -0.08 -59.69
CA ARG A 443 -23.69 -0.61 -60.28
C ARG A 443 -24.61 0.48 -60.84
N TYR A 444 -24.57 1.70 -60.29
CA TYR A 444 -25.38 2.82 -60.77
C TYR A 444 -24.76 3.55 -61.96
N THR A 445 -23.43 3.63 -62.07
CA THR A 445 -22.76 4.31 -63.20
C THR A 445 -22.83 3.51 -64.51
N GLY A 446 -22.99 2.19 -64.46
CA GLY A 446 -23.13 1.33 -65.64
C GLY A 446 -24.47 1.40 -66.39
N ARG A 447 -25.48 2.14 -65.86
CA ARG A 447 -26.83 2.20 -66.44
C ARG A 447 -27.22 3.56 -67.03
N LEU A 448 -26.41 4.61 -66.85
CA LEU A 448 -26.74 5.97 -67.28
C LEU A 448 -26.07 6.43 -68.60
N PHE A 449 -25.05 5.71 -69.10
CA PHE A 449 -24.36 6.02 -70.36
C PHE A 449 -24.43 4.88 -71.38
N GLY A 450 -25.64 4.32 -71.56
CA GLY A 450 -25.95 3.37 -72.64
C GLY A 450 -25.98 4.06 -74.00
N PHE A 451 -24.82 4.32 -74.60
CA PHE A 451 -24.71 4.61 -76.03
C PHE A 451 -25.11 3.35 -76.82
N ARG A 452 -26.39 3.29 -77.19
CA ARG A 452 -26.93 2.35 -78.18
C ARG A 452 -26.36 2.74 -79.55
N ARG A 453 -25.26 2.12 -79.97
CA ARG A 453 -24.79 2.18 -81.36
C ARG A 453 -25.80 1.43 -82.22
N HIS A 454 -26.68 2.16 -82.90
CA HIS A 454 -27.39 1.64 -84.06
C HIS A 454 -26.38 1.47 -85.20
N ALA A 455 -26.16 0.23 -85.63
CA ALA A 455 -25.54 -0.07 -86.90
C ALA A 455 -26.62 0.04 -87.99
N SER A 456 -26.41 0.93 -88.97
CA SER A 456 -27.28 1.12 -90.13
C SER A 456 -26.88 0.16 -91.24
N ALA A 457 -27.89 -0.47 -91.86
CA ALA A 457 -27.84 -1.05 -93.19
C ALA A 457 -28.29 -0.01 -94.23
#